data_AF-A0AAD3M466-F1
#
_entry.id   AF-A0AAD3M466-F1
#
_cell.length_a   1.000
_cell.length_b   1.000
_cell.length_c   1.000
_cell.angle_alpha   90.00
_cell.angle_beta   90.00
_cell.angle_gamma   90.00
#
_symmetry.space_group_name_H-M   'P 1'
#
loop_
_entity.id
_entity.type
_entity.pdbx_description
1 polymer ?
#
loop_
_entity_poly.entity_id
_entity_poly.type
_entity_poly.pdbx_seq_one_letter_code
_entity_poly.pdbx_strand_id
1 'polypeptide(L)'
;MKEQISPTMLPIAQFAEKLSVLSPEFTRRFAEFEAQKCRFELLSNLFAVDLKSTPTNLQMELIELQCSDTLKSKYDSVGAAQFPCFLPDTLPQLRAQAAQMLSIVGSTYLCEQLFSSMKMNKTPHRSRLTDEHLHSVLRISSAQSLTPDIDELASKKRCQVSGLDQCASEYIVLFPY
;
A
#
# COMPACT_ATOMS: atom_id res chain seq x y z
N MET A 1 5.86 -40.90 -46.32
CA MET A 1 4.87 -40.52 -45.30
C MET A 1 5.35 -39.22 -44.68
N LYS A 2 4.91 -38.07 -45.22
CA LYS A 2 5.24 -36.75 -44.70
C LYS A 2 4.01 -36.26 -43.94
N GLU A 3 4.11 -36.15 -42.63
CA GLU A 3 3.09 -35.48 -41.82
C GLU A 3 2.97 -34.03 -42.28
N GLN A 4 1.76 -33.65 -42.72
CA GLN A 4 1.40 -32.25 -42.91
C GLN A 4 1.09 -31.66 -41.53
N ILE A 5 1.94 -30.75 -41.08
CA ILE A 5 1.64 -29.88 -39.95
C ILE A 5 0.78 -28.75 -40.50
N SER A 6 -0.51 -28.78 -40.17
CA SER A 6 -1.46 -27.70 -40.43
C SER A 6 -1.00 -26.42 -39.72
N PRO A 7 -0.91 -25.27 -40.40
CA PRO A 7 -0.61 -24.01 -39.75
C PRO A 7 -1.84 -23.60 -38.95
N THR A 8 -1.76 -23.69 -37.63
CA THR A 8 -2.76 -23.14 -36.71
C THR A 8 -2.95 -21.67 -37.04
N MET A 9 -3.99 -21.35 -37.81
CA MET A 9 -4.29 -20.01 -38.27
C MET A 9 -4.64 -19.18 -37.02
N LEU A 10 -3.69 -18.36 -36.57
CA LEU A 10 -3.85 -17.51 -35.40
C LEU A 10 -5.08 -16.62 -35.66
N PRO A 11 -6.10 -16.59 -34.79
CA PRO A 11 -7.35 -15.88 -35.05
C PRO A 11 -7.18 -14.37 -34.80
N ILE A 12 -6.30 -13.75 -35.58
CA ILE A 12 -5.92 -12.33 -35.51
C ILE A 12 -7.16 -11.43 -35.60
N ALA A 13 -8.14 -11.80 -36.43
CA ALA A 13 -9.39 -11.05 -36.57
C ALA A 13 -10.21 -11.03 -35.26
N GLN A 14 -10.29 -12.15 -34.53
CA GLN A 14 -11.01 -12.21 -33.26
C GLN A 14 -10.30 -11.42 -32.16
N PHE A 15 -8.96 -11.41 -32.16
CA PHE A 15 -8.19 -10.57 -31.25
C PHE A 15 -8.35 -9.08 -31.57
N ALA A 16 -8.34 -8.70 -32.86
CA ALA A 16 -8.56 -7.33 -33.28
C ALA A 16 -9.94 -6.80 -32.86
N GLU A 17 -10.99 -7.62 -32.98
CA GLU A 17 -12.34 -7.29 -32.49
C GLU A 17 -12.37 -7.13 -30.96
N LYS A 18 -11.73 -8.04 -30.22
CA LYS A 18 -11.63 -7.92 -28.76
C LYS A 18 -10.87 -6.65 -28.34
N LEU A 19 -9.79 -6.30 -29.04
CA LEU A 19 -9.00 -5.10 -28.77
C LEU A 19 -9.77 -3.81 -29.13
N SER A 20 -10.60 -3.82 -30.17
CA SER A 20 -11.41 -2.66 -30.55
C SER A 20 -12.49 -2.34 -29.52
N VAL A 21 -13.01 -3.34 -28.82
CA VAL A 21 -13.92 -3.17 -27.68
C VAL A 21 -13.16 -2.83 -26.39
N LEU A 22 -12.00 -3.45 -26.15
CA LEU A 22 -11.23 -3.24 -24.92
C LEU A 22 -10.65 -1.84 -24.82
N SER A 23 -10.18 -1.27 -25.94
CA SER A 23 -9.56 0.07 -25.97
C SER A 23 -10.46 1.17 -25.41
N PRO A 24 -11.71 1.38 -25.88
CA PRO A 24 -12.59 2.40 -25.32
C PRO A 24 -12.98 2.11 -23.86
N GLU A 25 -13.15 0.84 -23.47
CA GLU A 25 -13.42 0.49 -22.07
C GLU A 25 -12.23 0.81 -21.16
N PHE A 26 -11.00 0.60 -21.63
CA PHE A 26 -9.80 1.00 -20.91
C PHE A 26 -9.75 2.52 -20.74
N THR A 27 -9.92 3.28 -21.83
CA THR A 27 -9.97 4.74 -21.79
C THR A 27 -11.05 5.23 -20.85
N ARG A 28 -12.26 4.64 -20.89
CA ARG A 28 -13.37 4.98 -19.99
C ARG A 28 -13.02 4.71 -18.53
N ARG A 29 -12.44 3.56 -18.24
CA ARG A 29 -12.05 3.15 -16.88
C ARG A 29 -10.95 4.03 -16.28
N PHE A 30 -10.03 4.52 -17.10
CA PHE A 30 -8.88 5.32 -16.66
C PHE A 30 -9.00 6.82 -16.98
N ALA A 31 -10.18 7.29 -17.43
CA ALA A 31 -10.40 8.70 -17.78
C ALA A 31 -10.09 9.65 -16.60
N GLU A 32 -10.39 9.23 -15.37
CA GLU A 32 -10.07 10.01 -14.17
C GLU A 32 -8.56 10.07 -13.90
N PHE A 33 -7.80 9.02 -14.22
CA PHE A 33 -6.33 9.05 -14.11
C PHE A 33 -5.73 10.02 -15.12
N GLU A 34 -6.23 10.03 -16.36
CA GLU A 34 -5.81 11.01 -17.37
C GLU A 34 -6.13 12.44 -16.93
N ALA A 35 -7.27 12.68 -16.28
CA ALA A 35 -7.61 13.99 -15.73
C ALA A 35 -6.63 14.45 -14.63
N GLN A 36 -5.98 13.52 -13.91
CA GLN A 36 -4.98 13.84 -12.89
C GLN A 36 -3.54 13.88 -13.41
N LYS A 37 -3.31 13.59 -14.70
CA LYS A 37 -1.97 13.47 -15.30
C LYS A 37 -1.06 14.67 -15.05
N CYS A 38 -1.56 15.89 -15.24
CA CYS A 38 -0.80 17.11 -15.00
C CYS A 38 -0.27 17.21 -13.57
N ARG A 39 -1.01 16.65 -12.60
CA ARG A 39 -0.59 16.65 -11.19
C ARG A 39 0.55 15.65 -10.97
N PHE A 40 0.48 14.46 -11.59
CA PHE A 40 1.55 13.46 -11.54
C PHE A 40 2.83 13.98 -12.19
N GLU A 41 2.70 14.67 -13.32
CA GLU A 41 3.81 15.30 -14.01
C GLU A 41 4.47 16.39 -13.15
N LEU A 42 3.66 17.18 -12.42
CA LEU A 42 4.18 18.17 -11.47
C LEU A 42 5.07 17.52 -10.39
N LEU A 43 4.59 16.46 -9.73
CA LEU A 43 5.37 15.79 -8.67
C LEU A 43 6.62 15.11 -9.22
N SER A 44 6.55 14.59 -10.44
CA SER A 44 7.66 13.92 -11.11
C SER A 44 8.78 14.89 -11.48
N ASN A 45 8.48 16.19 -11.59
CA ASN A 45 9.40 17.22 -12.07
C ASN A 45 9.27 18.55 -11.29
N LEU A 46 9.18 18.50 -9.96
CA LEU A 46 8.96 19.69 -9.12
C LEU A 46 9.96 20.85 -9.37
N PHE A 47 11.21 20.51 -9.68
CA PHE A 47 12.29 21.47 -9.93
C PHE A 47 12.42 21.91 -11.39
N ALA A 48 11.68 21.30 -12.32
CA ALA A 48 11.75 21.59 -13.76
C ALA A 48 10.39 21.99 -14.35
N VAL A 49 9.35 22.16 -13.51
CA VAL A 49 8.02 22.51 -13.99
C VAL A 49 7.96 23.96 -14.45
N ASP A 50 7.25 24.20 -15.56
CA ASP A 50 6.93 25.54 -16.01
C ASP A 50 5.84 26.17 -15.12
N LEU A 51 6.22 27.18 -14.35
CA LEU A 51 5.35 27.91 -13.44
C LEU A 51 4.10 28.49 -14.12
N LYS A 52 4.19 28.87 -15.41
CA LYS A 52 3.05 29.44 -16.15
C LYS A 52 1.92 28.44 -16.38
N SER A 53 2.26 27.16 -16.45
CA SER A 53 1.30 26.06 -16.63
C SER A 53 0.70 25.58 -15.31
N THR A 54 1.24 26.02 -14.17
CA THR A 54 0.83 25.53 -12.84
C THR A 54 -0.32 26.34 -12.23
N PRO A 55 -1.18 25.70 -11.41
CA PRO A 55 -2.23 26.39 -10.67
C PRO A 55 -1.69 27.55 -9.83
N THR A 56 -2.35 28.70 -9.88
CA THR A 56 -1.91 29.95 -9.22
C THR A 56 -1.64 29.77 -7.73
N ASN A 57 -2.40 28.91 -7.05
CA ASN A 57 -2.23 28.64 -5.64
C ASN A 57 -0.84 28.01 -5.33
N LEU A 58 -0.29 27.19 -6.23
CA LEU A 58 1.00 26.51 -6.05
C LEU A 58 2.21 27.33 -6.50
N GLN A 59 2.00 28.36 -7.33
CA GLN A 59 3.10 29.08 -7.98
C GLN A 59 4.09 29.68 -6.98
N MET A 60 3.60 30.27 -5.88
CA MET A 60 4.48 30.82 -4.84
C MET A 60 5.32 29.75 -4.14
N GLU A 61 4.69 28.64 -3.74
CA GLU A 61 5.40 27.54 -3.08
C GLU A 61 6.40 26.85 -4.02
N LEU A 62 6.07 26.75 -5.31
CA LEU A 62 6.99 26.22 -6.32
C LEU A 62 8.19 27.14 -6.54
N ILE A 63 8.02 28.45 -6.52
CA ILE A 63 9.14 29.40 -6.59
C ILE A 63 10.05 29.22 -5.37
N GLU A 64 9.48 29.21 -4.16
CA GLU A 64 10.25 28.98 -2.92
C GLU A 64 11.01 27.65 -2.97
N LEU A 65 10.35 26.58 -3.42
CA LEU A 65 10.95 25.27 -3.60
C LEU A 65 12.12 25.31 -4.60
N GLN A 66 11.90 25.88 -5.79
CA GLN A 66 12.89 25.93 -6.88
C GLN A 66 14.08 26.82 -6.56
N CYS A 67 13.92 27.83 -5.69
CA CYS A 67 15.01 28.67 -5.21
C CYS A 67 15.87 28.03 -4.12
N SER A 68 15.52 26.84 -3.62
CA SER A 68 16.25 26.17 -2.55
C SER A 68 17.21 25.10 -3.08
N ASP A 69 18.51 25.43 -3.09
CA ASP A 69 19.57 24.48 -3.45
C ASP A 69 19.61 23.26 -2.50
N THR A 70 19.24 23.45 -1.23
CA THR A 70 19.20 22.37 -0.24
C THR A 70 18.11 21.35 -0.57
N LEU A 71 16.89 21.83 -0.90
CA LEU A 71 15.79 20.96 -1.31
C LEU A 71 16.08 20.35 -2.69
N LYS A 72 16.72 21.09 -3.59
CA LYS A 72 17.15 20.58 -4.90
C LYS A 72 18.13 19.42 -4.75
N SER A 73 19.19 19.60 -3.95
CA SER A 73 20.16 18.54 -3.66
C SER A 73 19.50 17.33 -3.01
N LYS A 74 18.55 17.56 -2.10
CA LYS A 74 17.78 16.46 -1.48
C LYS A 74 16.96 15.70 -2.51
N TYR A 75 16.27 16.41 -3.42
CA TYR A 75 15.51 15.81 -4.52
C TYR A 75 16.39 14.94 -5.42
N ASP A 76 17.55 15.45 -5.82
CA ASP A 76 18.47 14.71 -6.68
C ASP A 76 19.06 13.48 -5.97
N SER A 77 19.18 13.52 -4.64
CA SER A 77 19.65 12.40 -3.82
C SER A 77 18.60 11.30 -3.58
N VAL A 78 17.34 11.65 -3.30
CA VAL A 78 16.30 10.67 -2.92
C VAL A 78 15.36 10.29 -4.06
N GLY A 79 15.35 11.09 -5.13
CA GLY A 79 14.46 10.94 -6.28
C GLY A 79 13.02 11.40 -6.03
N ALA A 80 12.27 11.56 -7.14
CA ALA A 80 10.91 12.09 -7.12
C ALA A 80 9.92 11.29 -6.26
N ALA A 81 10.09 9.97 -6.18
CA ALA A 81 9.17 9.10 -5.44
C ALA A 81 9.24 9.32 -3.91
N GLN A 82 10.43 9.61 -3.36
CA GLN A 82 10.63 9.77 -1.92
C GLN A 82 10.67 11.23 -1.50
N PHE A 83 10.99 12.15 -2.42
CA PHE A 83 11.13 13.56 -2.11
C PHE A 83 9.93 14.20 -1.40
N PRO A 84 8.66 13.87 -1.74
CA PRO A 84 7.49 14.41 -1.04
C PRO A 84 7.53 14.30 0.48
N CYS A 85 8.16 13.26 1.03
CA CYS A 85 8.29 13.06 2.48
C CYS A 85 9.20 14.10 3.15
N PHE A 86 10.02 14.81 2.37
CA PHE A 86 10.97 15.81 2.84
C PHE A 86 10.52 17.25 2.58
N LEU A 87 9.31 17.46 2.04
CA LEU A 87 8.77 18.81 1.88
C LEU A 87 8.61 19.48 3.26
N PRO A 88 9.10 20.71 3.46
CA PRO A 88 8.95 21.43 4.71
C PRO A 88 7.49 21.84 4.96
N ASP A 89 7.12 22.04 6.23
CA ASP A 89 5.75 22.47 6.60
C ASP A 89 5.42 23.90 6.13
N THR A 90 6.42 24.67 5.68
CA THR A 90 6.24 25.98 5.03
C THR A 90 5.61 25.89 3.64
N LEU A 91 5.57 24.69 3.03
CA LEU A 91 4.98 24.42 1.71
C LEU A 91 3.71 23.54 1.85
N PRO A 92 2.65 24.03 2.53
CA PRO A 92 1.49 23.22 2.87
C PRO A 92 0.69 22.76 1.64
N GLN A 93 0.61 23.57 0.59
CA GLN A 93 -0.17 23.20 -0.59
C GLN A 93 0.53 22.11 -1.42
N LEU A 94 1.85 22.19 -1.56
CA LEU A 94 2.65 21.14 -2.17
C LEU A 94 2.59 19.84 -1.36
N ARG A 95 2.65 19.91 -0.03
CA ARG A 95 2.44 18.74 0.85
C ARG A 95 1.07 18.13 0.67
N ALA A 96 0.01 18.94 0.67
CA ALA A 96 -1.35 18.47 0.46
C ALA A 96 -1.52 17.81 -0.91
N GLN A 97 -0.98 18.42 -1.97
CA GLN A 97 -1.04 17.86 -3.31
C GLN A 97 -0.26 16.54 -3.42
N ALA A 98 0.93 16.47 -2.83
CA ALA A 98 1.72 15.25 -2.82
C ALA A 98 1.02 14.12 -2.05
N ALA A 99 0.46 14.42 -0.88
CA ALA A 99 -0.30 13.47 -0.08
C ALA A 99 -1.52 12.94 -0.84
N GLN A 100 -2.28 13.80 -1.52
CA GLN A 100 -3.43 13.38 -2.34
C GLN A 100 -3.01 12.39 -3.43
N MET A 101 -1.93 12.66 -4.16
CA MET A 101 -1.46 11.77 -5.22
C MET A 101 -0.90 10.45 -4.70
N LEU A 102 -0.08 10.48 -3.65
CA LEU A 102 0.45 9.26 -3.05
C LEU A 102 -0.68 8.37 -2.48
N SER A 103 -1.77 8.98 -2.01
CA SER A 103 -2.94 8.27 -1.49
C SER A 103 -3.72 7.52 -2.59
N ILE A 104 -3.75 8.02 -3.83
CA ILE A 104 -4.40 7.33 -4.96
C ILE A 104 -3.72 6.00 -5.25
N VAL A 105 -2.38 5.99 -5.23
CA VAL A 105 -1.59 4.77 -5.46
C VAL A 105 -1.67 3.84 -4.24
N GLY A 106 -1.62 4.41 -3.03
CA GLY A 106 -1.67 3.66 -1.78
C GLY A 106 -2.98 2.90 -1.58
N SER A 107 -4.14 3.50 -1.89
CA SER A 107 -5.44 2.85 -1.69
C SER A 107 -5.59 1.58 -2.54
N THR A 108 -5.10 1.60 -3.78
CA THR A 108 -5.13 0.42 -4.66
C THR A 108 -4.28 -0.71 -4.09
N TYR A 109 -3.04 -0.42 -3.68
CA TYR A 109 -2.16 -1.42 -3.07
C TYR A 109 -2.77 -2.01 -1.80
N LEU A 110 -3.33 -1.17 -0.92
CA LEU A 110 -3.98 -1.61 0.31
C LEU A 110 -5.20 -2.48 0.01
N CYS A 111 -6.02 -2.13 -0.99
CA CYS A 111 -7.16 -2.93 -1.42
C CYS A 111 -6.73 -4.32 -1.94
N GLU A 112 -5.70 -4.40 -2.78
CA GLU A 112 -5.18 -5.68 -3.30
C GLU A 112 -4.57 -6.53 -2.18
N GLN A 113 -3.84 -5.90 -1.25
CA GLN A 113 -3.29 -6.57 -0.07
C GLN A 113 -4.40 -7.11 0.85
N LEU A 114 -5.47 -6.33 1.07
CA LEU A 114 -6.66 -6.73 1.83
C LEU A 114 -7.39 -7.89 1.16
N PHE A 115 -7.60 -7.83 -0.16
CA PHE A 115 -8.27 -8.89 -0.91
C PHE A 115 -7.47 -10.20 -0.88
N SER A 116 -6.15 -10.10 -1.05
CA SER A 116 -5.23 -11.23 -0.92
C SER A 116 -5.30 -11.84 0.48
N SER A 117 -5.27 -11.00 1.52
CA SER A 117 -5.41 -11.45 2.92
C SER A 117 -6.76 -12.12 3.17
N MET A 118 -7.85 -11.58 2.61
CA MET A 118 -9.18 -12.15 2.71
C MET A 118 -9.26 -13.53 2.05
N LYS A 119 -8.69 -13.68 0.86
CA LYS A 119 -8.63 -14.95 0.11
C LYS A 119 -7.88 -16.03 0.89
N MET A 120 -6.81 -15.67 1.59
CA MET A 120 -6.07 -16.61 2.46
C MET A 120 -6.84 -17.02 3.71
N ASN A 121 -7.73 -16.16 4.22
CA ASN A 121 -8.49 -16.43 5.44
C ASN A 121 -9.81 -17.16 5.15
N LYS A 122 -10.53 -16.81 4.08
CA LYS A 122 -11.74 -17.51 3.61
C LYS A 122 -11.35 -18.72 2.75
N THR A 123 -11.01 -19.82 3.41
CA THR A 123 -10.80 -21.13 2.74
C THR A 123 -11.99 -22.07 2.98
N PRO A 124 -12.24 -23.05 2.10
CA PRO A 124 -13.34 -24.01 2.26
C PRO A 124 -13.29 -24.79 3.58
N HIS A 125 -12.11 -24.91 4.20
CA HIS A 125 -11.89 -25.63 5.44
C HIS A 125 -12.14 -24.78 6.70
N ARG A 126 -12.38 -23.47 6.54
CA ARG A 126 -12.61 -22.52 7.63
C ARG A 126 -14.07 -22.04 7.69
N SER A 127 -15.00 -22.98 7.75
CA SER A 127 -16.46 -22.73 7.77
C SER A 127 -16.99 -22.04 9.03
N ARG A 128 -16.16 -21.89 10.07
CA ARG A 128 -16.55 -21.26 11.36
C ARG A 128 -16.21 -19.77 11.46
N LEU A 129 -15.51 -19.20 10.47
CA LEU A 129 -15.18 -17.78 10.50
C LEU A 129 -16.43 -16.94 10.23
N THR A 130 -16.81 -16.12 11.21
CA THR A 130 -17.83 -15.07 11.03
C THR A 130 -17.20 -13.79 10.48
N ASP A 131 -18.03 -12.85 10.04
CA ASP A 131 -17.57 -11.56 9.54
C ASP A 131 -16.81 -10.73 10.60
N GLU A 132 -17.17 -10.84 11.88
CA GLU A 132 -16.43 -10.23 12.99
C GLU A 132 -14.98 -10.74 13.10
N HIS A 133 -14.78 -12.04 12.90
CA HIS A 133 -13.44 -12.62 12.87
C HIS A 133 -12.65 -12.08 11.68
N LEU A 134 -13.28 -12.00 10.51
CA LEU A 134 -12.63 -11.51 9.31
C LEU A 134 -12.25 -10.02 9.44
N HIS A 135 -13.16 -9.20 9.97
CA HIS A 135 -12.90 -7.79 10.26
C HIS A 135 -11.69 -7.63 11.19
N SER A 136 -11.64 -8.42 12.27
CA SER A 136 -10.50 -8.41 13.20
C SER A 136 -9.19 -8.81 12.54
N VAL A 137 -9.20 -9.86 11.70
CA VAL A 137 -8.00 -10.31 10.98
C VAL A 137 -7.52 -9.26 9.99
N LEU A 138 -8.42 -8.69 9.17
CA LEU A 138 -8.06 -7.65 8.20
C LEU A 138 -7.49 -6.41 8.91
N ARG A 139 -8.09 -6.01 10.04
CA ARG A 139 -7.58 -4.90 10.86
C ARG A 139 -6.15 -5.14 11.35
N ILE A 140 -5.84 -6.36 11.81
CA ILE A 140 -4.49 -6.71 12.25
C ILE A 140 -3.53 -6.77 11.05
N SER A 141 -3.94 -7.41 9.95
CA SER A 141 -3.11 -7.58 8.75
C SER A 141 -2.77 -6.27 8.04
N SER A 142 -3.61 -5.25 8.16
CA SER A 142 -3.40 -3.95 7.52
C SER A 142 -2.80 -2.88 8.43
N ALA A 143 -2.67 -3.14 9.73
CA ALA A 143 -2.07 -2.19 10.65
C ALA A 143 -0.54 -2.11 10.46
N GLN A 144 -0.02 -0.91 10.24
CA GLN A 144 1.43 -0.68 10.17
C GLN A 144 2.09 -0.68 11.56
N SER A 145 1.33 -0.30 12.59
CA SER A 145 1.78 -0.22 13.99
C SER A 145 0.70 -0.74 14.94
N LEU A 146 0.64 -2.06 15.07
CA LEU A 146 -0.14 -2.71 16.12
C LEU A 146 0.77 -3.68 16.87
N THR A 147 1.21 -3.28 18.06
CA THR A 147 1.97 -4.14 18.97
C THR A 147 1.01 -4.81 19.94
N PRO A 148 0.96 -6.14 20.02
CA PRO A 148 0.15 -6.81 21.02
C PRO A 148 0.71 -6.53 22.42
N ASP A 149 -0.14 -6.17 23.37
CA ASP A 149 0.22 -6.12 24.78
C ASP A 149 0.27 -7.56 25.31
N ILE A 150 1.46 -8.17 25.22
CA ILE A 150 1.68 -9.56 25.59
C ILE A 150 1.56 -9.73 27.11
N ASP A 151 1.97 -8.74 27.90
CA ASP A 151 1.97 -8.81 29.36
C ASP A 151 0.53 -8.75 29.89
N GLU A 152 -0.28 -7.84 29.37
CA GLU A 152 -1.71 -7.77 29.68
C GLU A 152 -2.43 -9.06 29.23
N LEU A 153 -2.12 -9.58 28.03
CA LEU A 153 -2.71 -10.81 27.54
C LEU A 153 -2.33 -12.02 28.40
N ALA A 154 -1.06 -12.13 28.79
CA ALA A 154 -0.54 -13.22 29.62
C ALA A 154 -1.16 -13.19 31.03
N SER A 155 -1.27 -12.00 31.64
CA SER A 155 -1.88 -11.85 32.97
C SER A 155 -3.37 -12.22 33.01
N LYS A 156 -4.09 -12.04 31.90
CA LYS A 156 -5.52 -12.37 31.78
C LYS A 156 -5.81 -13.83 31.42
N LYS A 157 -4.82 -14.60 30.95
CA LYS A 157 -5.02 -16.00 30.56
C LYS A 157 -4.72 -16.93 31.74
N ARG A 158 -5.64 -17.87 32.01
CA ARG A 158 -5.34 -19.00 32.88
C ARG A 158 -4.46 -19.98 32.09
N CYS A 159 -3.19 -20.08 32.46
CA CYS A 159 -2.29 -21.10 31.93
C CYS A 159 -2.84 -22.48 32.30
N GLN A 160 -3.07 -23.34 31.31
CA GLN A 160 -3.17 -24.77 31.59
C GLN A 160 -1.76 -25.24 31.90
N VAL A 161 -1.49 -25.51 33.17
CA VAL A 161 -0.25 -26.16 33.58
C VAL A 161 -0.38 -27.61 33.13
N SER A 162 0.37 -27.98 32.08
CA SER A 162 0.60 -29.37 31.74
C SER A 162 1.24 -30.03 32.97
N GLY A 163 0.52 -30.93 33.64
CA GLY A 163 0.95 -31.51 34.91
C GLY A 163 2.31 -32.18 34.78
N LEU A 164 3.33 -31.60 35.43
CA LEU A 164 4.53 -32.29 35.84
C LEU A 164 4.50 -32.41 37.37
N ASP A 165 4.31 -33.65 37.80
CA ASP A 165 4.60 -34.25 39.10
C ASP A 165 4.07 -33.56 40.37
N GLN A 166 2.84 -33.95 40.74
CA GLN A 166 2.52 -34.16 42.14
C GLN A 166 3.09 -35.53 42.57
N CYS A 167 4.33 -35.57 43.04
CA CYS A 167 4.77 -36.56 44.03
C CYS A 167 6.05 -36.13 44.75
N ALA A 168 5.97 -36.24 46.09
CA ALA A 168 7.02 -36.13 47.10
C ALA A 168 7.57 -34.70 47.34
N SER A 169 7.23 -34.00 48.42
CA SER A 169 7.45 -34.26 49.86
C SER A 169 8.49 -33.24 50.36
N GLU A 170 7.99 -32.31 51.16
CA GLU A 170 8.56 -31.82 52.42
C GLU A 170 10.03 -31.36 52.51
N TYR A 171 10.20 -30.22 53.20
CA TYR A 171 11.44 -29.67 53.78
C TYR A 171 12.43 -28.93 52.85
N ILE A 172 12.44 -27.58 52.93
CA ILE A 172 13.48 -26.79 53.63
C ILE A 172 13.35 -25.28 53.33
N VAL A 173 12.98 -24.55 54.39
CA VAL A 173 13.56 -23.30 54.92
C VAL A 173 13.78 -22.10 53.97
N LEU A 174 13.00 -21.04 54.26
CA LEU A 174 13.28 -19.63 54.04
C LEU A 174 14.77 -19.27 54.19
N PHE A 175 15.37 -18.53 53.26
CA PHE A 175 16.13 -17.31 53.57
C PHE A 175 16.28 -16.43 52.32
N PRO A 176 16.28 -15.09 52.47
CA PRO A 176 16.30 -14.12 51.39
C PRO A 176 17.73 -13.71 51.02
N TYR A 177 17.93 -13.29 49.78
CA TYR A 177 18.69 -12.09 49.38
C TYR A 177 18.13 -11.57 48.06
#